data_AF-A0A8C4SNY2-F1
#
_entry.id   AF-A0A8C4SNY2-F1
#
_cell.length_a   1.000
_cell.length_b   1.000
_cell.length_c   1.000
_cell.angle_alpha   90.00
_cell.angle_beta   90.00
_cell.angle_gamma   90.00
#
_symmetry.space_group_name_H-M   'P 1'
#
loop_
_entity.id
_entity.type
_entity.pdbx_description
1 polymer ?
#
loop_
_entity_poly.entity_id
_entity_poly.type
_entity_poly.pdbx_seq_one_letter_code
_entity_poly.pdbx_strand_id
1 'polypeptide(L)'
;MFSRFTDFNKKHNTTITDVDKRKFTEVFEQCDEDKNGYLNREDLKVAVVMLFGYKPSKAETNAMMASSIQAGLPGLPLERFLNLMTSKLIAQDEYEKSRQVFTAFDVSCRGFLTLEDFKRAFACVASHLPGQTVQETFRLVQYAPLWLFFYCISTV
;
A
#
# COMPACT_ATOMS: atom_id res chain seq x y z
N MET A 1 4.68 -16.25 26.33
CA MET A 1 3.59 -15.95 25.37
C MET A 1 3.60 -14.52 24.84
N PHE A 2 4.41 -13.60 25.38
CA PHE A 2 4.58 -12.20 24.92
C PHE A 2 5.82 -12.00 24.03
N SER A 3 6.08 -12.90 23.09
CA SER A 3 7.26 -12.83 22.21
C SER A 3 6.92 -12.84 20.72
N ARG A 4 5.63 -12.87 20.37
CA ARG A 4 5.17 -13.05 18.99
C ARG A 4 4.31 -11.88 18.46
N PHE A 5 4.12 -10.84 19.29
CA PHE A 5 3.30 -9.66 18.96
C PHE A 5 4.06 -8.34 19.01
N THR A 6 5.37 -8.37 19.25
CA THR A 6 6.27 -7.26 18.90
C THR A 6 6.37 -7.02 17.39
N ASP A 7 5.70 -7.82 16.57
CA ASP A 7 5.73 -7.71 15.11
C ASP A 7 4.72 -6.69 14.52
N PHE A 8 3.80 -6.09 15.31
CA PHE A 8 2.87 -5.07 14.80
C PHE A 8 3.43 -3.63 14.82
N ASN A 9 4.50 -3.41 15.61
CA ASN A 9 5.41 -2.27 15.48
C ASN A 9 6.79 -2.72 14.98
N LYS A 10 6.82 -3.85 14.28
CA LYS A 10 7.83 -4.00 13.25
C LYS A 10 7.38 -3.00 12.20
N LYS A 11 8.25 -2.05 11.91
CA LYS A 11 8.40 -1.55 10.56
C LYS A 11 8.30 -2.78 9.66
N HIS A 12 7.10 -3.12 9.19
CA HIS A 12 6.94 -4.10 8.15
C HIS A 12 7.49 -3.33 6.95
N ASN A 13 8.82 -3.32 6.84
CA ASN A 13 9.45 -3.34 5.54
C ASN A 13 8.60 -4.36 4.80
N THR A 14 7.74 -3.90 3.89
CA THR A 14 7.16 -4.74 2.87
C THR A 14 8.39 -5.22 2.10
N THR A 15 9.00 -6.28 2.62
CA THR A 15 10.17 -6.91 2.07
C THR A 15 9.64 -7.48 0.79
N ILE A 16 9.97 -6.80 -0.30
CA ILE A 16 9.53 -7.25 -1.61
C ILE A 16 9.90 -8.73 -1.74
N THR A 17 8.93 -9.53 -2.13
CA THR A 17 9.18 -10.96 -2.27
C THR A 17 9.97 -11.20 -3.55
N ASP A 18 10.70 -12.31 -3.61
CA ASP A 18 11.34 -12.70 -4.87
C ASP A 18 10.31 -12.92 -5.99
N VAL A 19 9.05 -13.23 -5.63
CA VAL A 19 7.93 -13.32 -6.57
C VAL A 19 7.58 -11.94 -7.15
N ASP A 20 7.54 -10.89 -6.32
CA ASP A 20 7.29 -9.52 -6.80
C ASP A 20 8.40 -9.04 -7.73
N LYS A 21 9.66 -9.28 -7.37
CA LYS A 21 10.81 -8.95 -8.23
C LYS A 21 10.74 -9.67 -9.57
N ARG A 22 10.46 -10.98 -9.55
CA ARG A 22 10.31 -11.78 -10.77
C ARG A 22 9.20 -11.23 -11.66
N LYS A 23 8.04 -10.92 -11.08
CA LYS A 23 6.92 -10.32 -11.82
C LYS A 23 7.31 -8.99 -12.46
N PHE A 24 8.04 -8.13 -11.74
CA PHE A 24 8.51 -6.87 -12.31
C PHE A 24 9.50 -7.09 -13.45
N THR A 25 10.44 -8.02 -13.31
CA THR A 25 11.37 -8.39 -14.38
C THR A 25 10.63 -8.93 -15.60
N GLU A 26 9.67 -9.83 -15.42
CA GLU A 26 8.87 -10.40 -16.51
C GLU A 26 8.08 -9.33 -17.27
N VAL A 27 7.50 -8.35 -16.58
CA VAL A 27 6.79 -7.24 -17.23
C VAL A 27 7.77 -6.32 -17.96
N PHE A 28 8.94 -6.07 -17.38
CA PHE A 28 9.98 -5.29 -18.06
C PHE A 28 10.38 -5.96 -19.38
N GLU A 29 10.70 -7.25 -19.35
CA GLU A 29 11.11 -8.02 -20.53
C GLU A 29 9.99 -8.11 -21.59
N GLN A 30 8.73 -8.13 -21.17
CA GLN A 30 7.59 -8.07 -22.09
C GLN A 30 7.43 -6.69 -22.75
N CYS A 31 7.82 -5.61 -22.07
CA CYS A 31 7.68 -4.25 -22.58
C CYS A 31 8.91 -3.79 -23.38
N ASP A 32 10.09 -4.36 -23.12
CA ASP A 32 11.33 -4.15 -23.89
C ASP A 32 11.32 -5.04 -25.16
N GLU A 33 10.37 -4.79 -26.07
CA GLU A 33 10.15 -5.60 -27.27
C GLU A 33 11.39 -5.68 -28.17
N ASP A 34 12.15 -4.59 -28.25
CA ASP A 34 13.37 -4.47 -29.06
C ASP A 34 14.63 -4.96 -28.32
N LYS A 35 14.50 -5.40 -27.06
CA LYS A 35 15.58 -5.94 -26.22
C LYS A 35 16.78 -4.99 -26.13
N ASN A 36 16.49 -3.69 -26.09
CA ASN A 36 17.50 -2.66 -26.01
C ASN A 36 18.02 -2.48 -24.56
N GLY A 37 17.39 -3.13 -23.57
CA GLY A 37 17.73 -3.11 -22.16
C GLY A 37 17.14 -1.93 -21.36
N TYR A 38 16.21 -1.17 -21.94
CA TYR A 38 15.57 -0.02 -21.30
C TYR A 38 14.12 0.19 -21.78
N LEU A 39 13.26 0.73 -20.90
CA LEU A 39 11.92 1.15 -21.29
C LEU A 39 11.93 2.60 -21.75
N ASN A 40 11.35 2.88 -22.91
CA ASN A 40 11.06 4.24 -23.30
C ASN A 40 9.83 4.77 -22.54
N ARG A 41 9.44 6.02 -22.80
CA ARG A 41 8.32 6.66 -22.09
C ARG A 41 6.99 5.90 -22.24
N GLU A 42 6.71 5.37 -23.42
CA GLU A 42 5.45 4.67 -23.69
C GLU A 42 5.47 3.25 -23.11
N ASP A 43 6.57 2.52 -23.26
CA ASP A 43 6.71 1.17 -22.67
C ASP A 43 6.60 1.21 -21.15
N LEU A 44 7.18 2.24 -20.51
CA LEU A 44 7.01 2.45 -19.07
C LEU A 44 5.53 2.61 -18.67
N LYS A 45 4.72 3.30 -19.47
CA LYS A 45 3.28 3.44 -19.16
C LYS A 45 2.57 2.10 -19.27
N VAL A 46 2.89 1.32 -20.30
CA VAL A 46 2.34 -0.03 -20.49
C VAL A 46 2.69 -0.91 -19.30
N ALA A 47 3.97 -0.91 -18.89
CA ALA A 47 4.44 -1.67 -17.74
C ALA A 47 3.71 -1.28 -16.43
N VAL A 48 3.47 0.01 -16.19
CA VAL A 48 2.71 0.48 -15.02
C VAL A 48 1.25 0.01 -15.07
N VAL A 49 0.62 0.03 -16.25
CA VAL A 49 -0.74 -0.49 -16.42
C VAL A 49 -0.77 -1.99 -16.15
N MET A 50 0.19 -2.76 -16.64
CA MET A 50 0.25 -4.22 -16.42
C MET A 50 0.48 -4.58 -14.95
N LEU A 51 1.26 -3.79 -14.21
CA LEU A 51 1.58 -4.07 -12.82
C LEU A 51 0.53 -3.57 -11.83
N PHE A 52 -0.02 -2.37 -12.06
CA PHE A 52 -0.85 -1.66 -11.08
C PHE A 52 -2.25 -1.32 -11.60
N GLY A 53 -2.56 -1.62 -12.86
CA GLY A 53 -3.91 -1.51 -13.42
C GLY A 53 -4.37 -0.08 -13.71
N TYR A 54 -3.49 0.92 -13.67
CA TYR A 54 -3.84 2.31 -13.97
C TYR A 54 -2.82 2.96 -14.92
N LYS A 55 -3.29 3.93 -15.71
CA LYS A 55 -2.46 4.70 -16.63
C LYS A 55 -1.81 5.86 -15.87
N PRO A 56 -0.46 5.94 -15.78
CA PRO A 56 0.19 7.03 -15.07
C PRO A 56 0.00 8.36 -15.80
N SER A 57 -0.07 9.45 -15.03
CA SER A 57 -0.21 10.80 -15.57
C SER A 57 1.08 11.29 -16.25
N LYS A 58 1.01 12.32 -17.09
CA LYS A 58 2.22 12.92 -17.70
C LYS A 58 3.23 13.36 -16.63
N ALA A 59 2.77 13.96 -15.53
CA ALA A 59 3.64 14.41 -14.45
C ALA A 59 4.30 13.23 -13.73
N GLU A 60 3.55 12.17 -13.48
CA GLU A 60 4.07 10.95 -12.84
C GLU A 60 5.08 10.22 -13.73
N THR A 61 4.79 10.05 -15.02
CA THR A 61 5.75 9.47 -15.97
C THR A 61 7.02 10.31 -16.07
N ASN A 62 6.90 11.65 -16.08
CA ASN A 62 8.07 12.54 -16.05
C ASN A 62 8.91 12.32 -14.79
N ALA A 63 8.27 12.20 -13.63
CA ALA A 63 8.95 11.97 -12.37
C ALA A 63 9.69 10.62 -12.35
N MET A 64 9.06 9.55 -12.86
CA MET A 64 9.69 8.23 -12.98
C MET A 64 10.90 8.24 -13.92
N MET A 65 10.83 9.00 -15.03
CA MET A 65 11.93 9.09 -16.01
C MET A 65 13.05 10.06 -15.61
N ALA A 66 12.81 10.95 -14.64
CA ALA A 66 13.70 12.06 -14.34
C ALA A 66 15.14 11.61 -14.01
N SER A 67 15.29 10.54 -13.23
CA SER A 67 16.61 10.02 -12.84
C SER A 67 17.41 9.48 -14.02
N SER A 68 16.76 8.80 -14.98
CA SER A 68 17.39 8.35 -16.21
C SER A 68 17.79 9.50 -17.13
N ILE A 69 16.91 10.50 -17.27
CA ILE A 69 17.17 11.68 -18.11
C ILE A 69 18.37 12.47 -17.56
N GLN A 70 18.44 12.67 -16.24
CA GLN A 70 19.56 13.35 -15.59
C GLN A 70 20.88 12.60 -15.78
N ALA A 71 20.83 11.26 -15.87
CA ALA A 71 21.98 10.41 -16.16
C ALA A 71 22.32 10.31 -17.66
N GLY A 72 21.57 10.99 -18.54
CA GLY A 72 21.78 10.95 -19.99
C GLY A 72 21.45 9.60 -20.64
N LEU A 73 20.62 8.78 -20.00
CA LEU A 73 20.25 7.45 -20.50
C LEU A 73 19.14 7.54 -21.56
N PRO A 74 19.12 6.63 -22.55
CA PRO A 74 18.11 6.62 -23.61
C PRO A 74 16.69 6.26 -23.10
N GLY A 75 16.60 5.63 -21.93
CA GLY A 75 15.34 5.30 -21.26
C GLY A 75 15.58 4.80 -19.84
N LEU A 76 14.65 3.98 -19.32
CA LEU A 76 14.68 3.46 -17.96
C LEU A 76 15.22 2.02 -17.93
N PRO A 77 16.45 1.77 -17.45
CA PRO A 77 17.00 0.41 -17.35
C PRO A 77 16.28 -0.44 -16.31
N LEU A 78 16.41 -1.76 -16.42
CA LEU A 78 15.79 -2.75 -15.53
C LEU A 78 16.01 -2.44 -14.05
N GLU A 79 17.25 -2.17 -13.63
CA GLU A 79 17.56 -1.90 -12.22
C GLU A 79 16.78 -0.70 -11.67
N ARG A 80 16.69 0.39 -12.46
CA ARG A 80 15.94 1.60 -12.08
C ARG A 80 14.44 1.33 -12.07
N PHE A 81 13.94 0.56 -13.04
CA PHE A 81 12.55 0.14 -13.10
C PHE A 81 12.15 -0.68 -11.87
N LEU A 82 12.94 -1.70 -11.51
CA LEU A 82 12.70 -2.53 -10.33
C LEU A 82 12.62 -1.66 -9.07
N ASN A 83 13.54 -0.72 -8.90
CA ASN A 83 13.55 0.19 -7.76
C ASN A 83 12.27 1.06 -7.70
N LEU A 84 11.84 1.62 -8.83
CA LEU A 84 10.62 2.43 -8.90
C LEU A 84 9.36 1.61 -8.57
N MET A 85 9.20 0.43 -9.18
CA MET A 85 8.04 -0.43 -8.93
C MET A 85 8.04 -0.98 -7.50
N THR A 86 9.22 -1.21 -6.93
CA THR A 86 9.39 -1.55 -5.51
C THR A 86 8.85 -0.45 -4.61
N SER A 87 9.36 0.77 -4.74
CA SER A 87 8.90 1.90 -3.94
C SER A 87 7.40 2.14 -4.10
N LYS A 88 6.88 1.95 -5.31
CA LYS A 88 5.47 2.13 -5.61
C LYS A 88 4.57 1.07 -4.99
N LEU A 89 4.97 -0.20 -5.03
CA LEU A 89 4.27 -1.30 -4.38
C LEU A 89 4.21 -1.10 -2.87
N ILE A 90 5.34 -0.71 -2.26
CA ILE A 90 5.42 -0.41 -0.82
C ILE A 90 4.46 0.75 -0.45
N ALA A 91 4.47 1.84 -1.23
CA ALA A 91 3.59 2.98 -0.98
C ALA A 91 2.09 2.67 -1.16
N GLN A 92 1.75 1.75 -2.07
CA GLN A 92 0.36 1.34 -2.29
C GLN A 92 -0.17 0.47 -1.14
N ASP A 93 0.67 -0.38 -0.56
CA ASP A 93 0.28 -1.36 0.47
C ASP A 93 -0.18 -0.70 1.78
N GLU A 94 0.46 0.41 2.20
CA GLU A 94 0.08 1.10 3.44
C GLU A 94 -1.27 1.82 3.32
N TYR A 95 -1.54 2.47 2.18
CA TYR A 95 -2.77 3.23 1.98
C TYR A 95 -3.97 2.33 1.66
N GLU A 96 -3.78 1.31 0.82
CA GLU A 96 -4.89 0.45 0.38
C GLU A 96 -5.32 -0.55 1.47
N LYS A 97 -4.41 -1.09 2.29
CA LYS A 97 -4.79 -1.92 3.44
C LYS A 97 -5.56 -1.13 4.49
N SER A 98 -5.08 0.08 4.80
CA SER A 98 -5.78 0.99 5.71
C SER A 98 -7.19 1.32 5.19
N ARG A 99 -7.30 1.58 3.88
CA ARG A 99 -8.58 1.84 3.21
C ARG A 99 -9.50 0.63 3.19
N GLN A 100 -8.99 -0.58 2.98
CA GLN A 100 -9.79 -1.82 3.00
C GLN A 100 -10.34 -2.10 4.39
N VAL A 101 -9.52 -1.94 5.44
CA VAL A 101 -9.98 -2.04 6.82
C VAL A 101 -11.03 -0.96 7.09
N PHE A 102 -10.76 0.30 6.75
CA PHE A 102 -11.73 1.37 6.93
C PHE A 102 -13.06 1.08 6.21
N THR A 103 -13.00 0.61 4.96
CA THR A 103 -14.18 0.28 4.15
C THR A 103 -14.96 -0.90 4.74
N ALA A 104 -14.29 -1.89 5.32
CA ALA A 104 -14.95 -3.01 5.99
C ALA A 104 -15.74 -2.58 7.24
N PHE A 105 -15.29 -1.51 7.92
CA PHE A 105 -15.98 -0.94 9.08
C PHE A 105 -17.04 0.11 8.69
N ASP A 106 -16.84 0.86 7.60
CA ASP A 106 -17.78 1.87 7.09
C ASP A 106 -18.84 1.21 6.20
N VAL A 107 -19.65 0.32 6.79
CA VAL A 107 -20.72 -0.42 6.09
C VAL A 107 -21.74 0.50 5.43
N SER A 108 -21.88 1.73 5.94
CA SER A 108 -22.79 2.74 5.39
C SER A 108 -22.16 3.59 4.28
N CYS A 109 -20.88 3.37 3.93
CA CYS A 109 -20.10 4.10 2.93
C CYS A 109 -20.14 5.63 3.09
N ARG A 110 -20.09 6.12 4.33
CA ARG A 110 -20.19 7.57 4.64
C ARG A 110 -18.86 8.32 4.54
N GLY A 111 -17.75 7.61 4.50
CA GLY A 111 -16.40 8.18 4.56
C GLY A 111 -15.93 8.53 5.97
N PHE A 112 -16.67 8.14 7.02
CA PHE A 112 -16.29 8.24 8.43
C PHE A 112 -16.96 7.14 9.25
N LEU A 113 -16.30 6.68 10.32
CA LEU A 113 -16.88 5.70 11.25
C LEU A 113 -17.64 6.40 12.38
N THR A 114 -18.89 6.00 12.57
CA THR A 114 -19.67 6.38 13.75
C THR A 114 -19.38 5.45 14.92
N LEU A 115 -19.74 5.86 16.14
CA LEU A 115 -19.66 5.00 17.32
C LEU A 115 -20.46 3.69 17.14
N GLU A 116 -21.55 3.75 16.37
CA GLU A 116 -22.39 2.60 16.08
C GLU A 116 -21.72 1.62 15.11
N ASP A 117 -21.08 2.11 14.05
CA ASP A 117 -20.28 1.29 13.13
C ASP A 117 -19.14 0.58 13.89
N PHE A 118 -18.49 1.33 14.78
CA PHE A 118 -17.40 0.83 15.60
C PHE A 118 -17.86 -0.25 16.59
N LYS A 119 -18.98 -0.01 17.31
CA LYS A 119 -19.58 -0.99 18.22
C LYS A 119 -20.01 -2.27 17.49
N ARG A 120 -20.60 -2.13 16.31
CA ARG A 120 -21.04 -3.27 15.51
C ARG A 120 -19.87 -4.13 15.05
N ALA A 121 -18.78 -3.51 14.57
CA ALA A 121 -17.62 -4.25 14.14
C ALA A 121 -16.95 -5.00 15.30
N PHE A 122 -16.79 -4.34 16.46
CA PHE A 122 -16.27 -4.97 17.68
C PHE A 122 -17.16 -6.11 18.19
N ALA A 123 -18.49 -5.98 18.09
CA ALA A 123 -19.39 -7.06 18.44
C ALA A 123 -19.21 -8.30 17.53
N CYS A 124 -18.75 -8.12 16.28
CA CYS A 124 -18.46 -9.23 15.37
C CYS A 124 -17.10 -9.90 15.62
N VAL A 125 -16.06 -9.11 15.93
CA VAL A 125 -14.67 -9.62 16.00
C VAL A 125 -14.16 -9.84 17.43
N ALA A 126 -14.74 -9.14 18.41
CA ALA A 126 -14.31 -9.11 19.80
C ALA A 126 -15.51 -8.94 20.74
N SER A 127 -16.53 -9.80 20.57
CA SER A 127 -17.78 -9.80 21.36
C SER A 127 -17.60 -9.96 22.87
N HIS A 128 -16.42 -10.43 23.30
CA HIS A 128 -16.03 -10.58 24.70
C HIS A 128 -15.70 -9.24 25.38
N LEU A 129 -15.56 -8.15 24.61
CA LEU A 129 -15.21 -6.85 25.17
C LEU A 129 -16.43 -6.09 25.69
N PRO A 130 -16.31 -5.45 26.87
CA PRO A 130 -17.36 -4.60 27.39
C PRO A 130 -17.62 -3.41 26.46
N GLY A 131 -18.89 -3.08 26.25
CA GLY A 131 -19.29 -1.93 25.43
C GLY A 131 -18.71 -0.59 25.93
N GLN A 132 -18.38 -0.48 27.23
CA GLN A 132 -17.67 0.66 27.80
C GLN A 132 -16.25 0.79 27.26
N THR A 133 -15.49 -0.32 27.21
CA THR A 133 -14.13 -0.36 26.66
C THR A 133 -14.14 0.07 25.19
N VAL A 134 -15.09 -0.45 24.40
CA VAL A 134 -15.25 -0.08 22.99
C VAL A 134 -15.57 1.42 22.83
N GLN A 135 -16.38 1.99 23.72
CA GLN A 135 -16.75 3.40 23.69
C GLN A 135 -15.62 4.33 24.12
N GLU A 136 -14.81 3.93 25.10
CA GLU A 136 -13.60 4.66 25.50
C GLU A 136 -12.54 4.60 24.39
N THR A 137 -12.36 3.44 23.75
CA THR A 137 -11.52 3.29 22.56
C THR A 137 -11.96 4.24 21.44
N PHE A 138 -13.26 4.30 21.11
CA PHE A 138 -13.76 5.21 20.07
C PHE A 138 -13.45 6.68 20.40
N ARG A 139 -13.58 7.09 21.67
CA ARG A 139 -13.23 8.45 22.11
C ARG A 139 -11.74 8.73 21.96
N LEU A 140 -10.87 7.78 22.25
CA LEU A 140 -9.42 7.93 22.06
C LEU A 140 -9.08 8.11 20.58
N VAL A 141 -9.76 7.38 19.69
CA VAL A 141 -9.49 7.46 18.24
C VAL A 141 -10.04 8.73 17.61
N GLN A 142 -11.18 9.27 18.07
CA GLN A 142 -11.74 10.51 17.52
C GLN A 142 -10.82 11.73 17.64
N TYR A 143 -9.93 11.75 18.63
CA TYR A 143 -8.97 12.82 18.87
C TYR A 143 -7.52 12.42 18.57
N ALA A 144 -7.31 11.19 18.10
CA ALA A 144 -5.99 10.64 17.82
C ALA A 144 -5.81 10.34 16.32
N PRO A 145 -4.57 10.34 15.82
CA PRO A 145 -4.34 9.97 14.43
C PRO A 145 -4.62 8.47 14.24
N LEU A 146 -5.01 8.07 13.03
CA LEU A 146 -5.52 6.72 12.67
C LEU A 146 -4.66 5.54 13.17
N TRP A 147 -3.37 5.73 13.49
CA TRP A 147 -2.52 4.68 14.10
C TRP A 147 -2.98 4.24 15.50
N LEU A 148 -3.66 5.10 16.27
CA LEU A 148 -4.20 4.76 17.60
C LEU A 148 -5.46 3.87 17.53
N PHE A 149 -6.17 3.90 16.40
CA PHE A 149 -7.26 2.96 16.09
C PHE A 149 -6.73 1.53 15.94
N PHE A 150 -5.63 1.38 15.20
CA PHE A 150 -4.97 0.10 15.01
C PHE A 150 -4.37 -0.44 16.32
N TYR A 151 -3.79 0.42 17.16
CA TYR A 151 -3.29 0.04 18.49
C TYR A 151 -4.40 -0.56 19.38
N CYS A 152 -5.59 0.05 19.39
CA CYS A 152 -6.68 -0.43 20.23
C CYS A 152 -7.31 -1.74 19.73
N ILE A 153 -7.36 -1.98 18.42
CA ILE A 153 -7.84 -3.26 17.87
C ILE A 153 -6.83 -4.40 18.14
N SER A 154 -5.54 -4.09 18.23
CA SER A 154 -4.49 -5.09 18.49
C SER A 154 -4.26 -5.48 19.96
N THR A 155 -4.90 -4.79 20.90
CA THR A 155 -4.68 -4.97 22.37
C THR A 155 -5.80 -5.78 23.05
N VAL A 156 -6.72 -6.33 22.27
CA VAL A 156 -7.86 -7.13 22.71
C VAL A 156 -7.98 -8.39 21.87
#